data_AF-A0A9Q7UP74-F1
#
_entry.id   AF-A0A9Q7UP74-F1
#
_cell.length_a   1.000
_cell.length_b   1.000
_cell.length_c   1.000
_cell.angle_alpha   90.00
_cell.angle_beta   90.00
_cell.angle_gamma   90.00
#
_symmetry.space_group_name_H-M   'P 1'
#
loop_
_entity.id
_entity.type
_entity.pdbx_description
1 polymer ?
#
loop_
_entity_poly.entity_id
_entity_poly.type
_entity_poly.pdbx_seq_one_letter_code
_entity_poly.pdbx_strand_id
1 'polypeptide(L)'
;MTPDAFQALTYRLSTTNAFRSISSFWCVQQQVAVGLYRLGRSGNGGGVCDVAFACGCSQGSVHEWTDRTIAGLYELNSEVVTFATEDKCAKAKAWVADKSGVEECGIVVKPCLHLDEGKFVWVDAGYGYSSYTVGPYSNTAVAKSRDLHYFNYSFSRICVKAEHGIAYLKNRFQCLMGFRGNLYQEEDHEKAAHMVQACIIAHMFASHYDRPDEVAEYLKASENLSEAEVCQGSRA
;
A
#
# COMPACT_ATOMS: atom_id res chain seq x y z
N MET A 1 -9.30 6.40 10.16
CA MET A 1 -8.24 7.19 10.82
C MET A 1 -8.83 7.75 12.10
N THR A 2 -8.17 7.57 13.24
CA THR A 2 -8.67 8.08 14.52
C THR A 2 -8.61 9.62 14.56
N PRO A 3 -9.43 10.29 15.39
CA PRO A 3 -9.38 11.74 15.54
C PRO A 3 -8.00 12.27 15.94
N ASP A 4 -7.32 11.56 16.85
CA ASP A 4 -5.97 11.93 17.33
C ASP A 4 -4.94 11.84 16.19
N ALA A 5 -4.97 10.77 15.40
CA ALA A 5 -4.11 10.62 14.23
C ALA A 5 -4.36 11.74 13.22
N PHE A 6 -5.62 12.09 12.97
CA PHE A 6 -5.99 13.18 12.07
C PHE A 6 -5.49 14.53 12.58
N GLN A 7 -5.65 14.82 13.87
CA GLN A 7 -5.17 16.07 14.47
C GLN A 7 -3.65 16.18 14.41
N ALA A 8 -2.93 15.10 14.74
CA ALA A 8 -1.48 15.06 14.64
C ALA A 8 -1.00 15.22 13.18
N LEU A 9 -1.65 14.54 12.23
CA LEU A 9 -1.32 14.63 10.82
C LEU A 9 -1.55 16.05 10.27
N THR A 10 -2.68 16.66 10.59
CA THR A 10 -2.99 18.04 10.16
C THR A 10 -2.04 19.07 10.75
N TYR A 11 -1.62 18.89 12.01
CA TYR A 11 -0.56 19.72 12.61
C TYR A 11 0.75 19.59 11.83
N ARG A 12 1.17 18.37 11.51
CA ARG A 12 2.37 18.12 10.70
C ARG A 12 2.27 18.68 9.28
N LEU A 13 1.12 18.54 8.63
CA LEU A 13 0.90 19.10 7.30
C LEU A 13 0.90 20.62 7.30
N SER A 14 0.45 21.28 8.38
CA SER A 14 0.45 22.74 8.49
C SER A 14 1.84 23.36 8.43
N THR A 15 2.89 22.60 8.75
CA THR A 15 4.28 23.08 8.69
C THR A 15 4.95 22.84 7.33
N THR A 16 4.30 22.14 6.42
CA THR A 16 4.84 21.81 5.09
C THR A 16 4.75 23.00 4.13
N ASN A 17 5.60 23.01 3.11
CA ASN A 17 5.55 24.03 2.06
C ASN A 17 4.22 24.03 1.30
N ALA A 18 3.56 22.86 1.19
CA ALA A 18 2.24 22.74 0.55
C ALA A 18 1.16 23.61 1.22
N PHE A 19 1.24 23.82 2.54
CA PHE A 19 0.26 24.58 3.31
C PHE A 19 0.77 25.94 3.81
N ARG A 20 2.00 26.35 3.45
CA ARG A 20 2.62 27.61 3.93
C ARG A 20 1.82 28.88 3.64
N SER A 21 1.00 28.86 2.59
CA SER A 21 0.16 30.01 2.19
C SER A 21 -1.15 30.10 2.96
N ILE A 22 -1.48 29.09 3.76
CA ILE A 22 -2.72 29.01 4.54
C ILE A 22 -2.45 29.53 5.94
N SER A 23 -3.04 30.68 6.27
CA SER A 23 -2.83 31.36 7.55
C SER A 23 -3.59 30.73 8.72
N SER A 24 -4.67 30.01 8.45
CA SER A 24 -5.55 29.44 9.48
C SER A 24 -5.39 27.92 9.56
N PHE A 25 -5.05 27.42 10.75
CA PHE A 25 -5.00 25.99 11.03
C PHE A 25 -6.32 25.28 10.72
N TRP A 26 -7.45 25.94 11.00
CA TRP A 26 -8.77 25.40 10.66
C TRP A 26 -8.94 25.18 9.16
N CYS A 27 -8.42 26.08 8.34
CA CYS A 27 -8.46 25.94 6.89
C CYS A 27 -7.56 24.78 6.43
N VAL A 28 -6.38 24.59 7.03
CA VAL A 28 -5.54 23.41 6.78
C VAL A 28 -6.30 22.13 7.12
N GLN A 29 -6.92 22.05 8.30
CA GLN A 29 -7.71 20.89 8.72
C GLN A 29 -8.84 20.59 7.74
N GLN A 30 -9.57 21.61 7.29
CA GLN A 30 -10.65 21.45 6.31
C GLN A 30 -10.13 20.90 4.98
N GLN A 31 -9.05 21.47 4.45
CA GLN A 31 -8.49 21.03 3.17
C GLN A 31 -7.99 19.58 3.24
N VAL A 32 -7.28 19.23 4.31
CA VAL A 32 -6.79 17.87 4.56
C VAL A 32 -7.96 16.90 4.77
N ALA A 33 -9.02 17.32 5.47
CA ALA A 33 -10.22 16.50 5.64
C ALA A 33 -10.86 16.14 4.29
N VAL A 34 -11.00 17.12 3.37
CA VAL A 34 -11.54 16.88 2.04
C VAL A 34 -10.61 15.98 1.21
N GLY A 35 -9.30 16.23 1.26
CA GLY A 35 -8.30 15.41 0.56
C GLY A 35 -8.35 13.94 1.02
N LEU A 36 -8.29 13.71 2.33
CA LEU A 36 -8.37 12.36 2.90
C LEU A 36 -9.74 11.71 2.69
N TYR A 37 -10.84 12.48 2.74
CA TYR A 37 -12.18 11.98 2.44
C TYR A 37 -12.27 11.46 1.00
N ARG A 38 -11.68 12.20 0.04
CA ARG A 38 -11.61 11.75 -1.35
C ARG A 38 -10.77 10.48 -1.51
N LEU A 39 -9.59 10.42 -0.87
CA LEU A 39 -8.71 9.24 -0.92
C LEU A 39 -9.36 8.00 -0.25
N GLY A 40 -10.19 8.21 0.75
CA GLY A 40 -10.93 7.16 1.46
C GLY A 40 -12.15 6.62 0.71
N ARG A 41 -12.48 7.13 -0.49
CA ARG A 41 -13.66 6.74 -1.26
C ARG A 41 -13.32 6.08 -2.59
N SER A 42 -14.22 5.22 -3.05
CA SER A 42 -14.16 4.57 -4.36
C SER A 42 -15.53 4.62 -5.07
N GLY A 43 -15.54 4.28 -6.36
CA GLY A 43 -16.77 4.20 -7.16
C GLY A 43 -17.53 5.53 -7.24
N ASN A 44 -18.86 5.46 -7.28
CA ASN A 44 -19.73 6.64 -7.40
C ASN A 44 -19.62 7.59 -6.19
N GLY A 45 -19.10 7.12 -5.04
CA GLY A 45 -18.88 7.97 -3.86
C GLY A 45 -17.55 8.71 -3.85
N GLY A 46 -16.66 8.45 -4.82
CA GLY A 46 -15.35 9.10 -4.98
C GLY A 46 -15.29 10.12 -6.12
N GLY A 47 -16.41 10.34 -6.82
CA GLY A 47 -16.55 11.36 -7.84
C GLY A 47 -16.35 12.76 -7.26
N VAL A 48 -15.73 13.66 -8.02
CA VAL A 48 -15.45 15.03 -7.58
C VAL A 48 -16.73 15.77 -7.22
N CYS A 49 -17.82 15.53 -7.97
CA CYS A 49 -19.15 16.07 -7.69
C CYS A 49 -19.69 15.59 -6.34
N ASP A 50 -19.62 14.30 -6.07
CA ASP A 50 -20.14 13.69 -4.84
C ASP A 50 -19.33 14.10 -3.61
N VAL A 51 -18.00 14.20 -3.76
CA VAL A 51 -17.11 14.70 -2.71
C VAL A 51 -17.37 16.17 -2.43
N ALA A 52 -17.52 17.00 -3.47
CA ALA A 52 -17.84 18.41 -3.34
C ALA A 52 -19.17 18.61 -2.60
N PHE A 53 -20.20 17.85 -2.98
CA PHE A 53 -21.50 17.84 -2.33
C PHE A 53 -21.41 17.42 -0.86
N ALA A 54 -20.75 16.30 -0.57
CA ALA A 54 -20.63 15.78 0.79
C ALA A 54 -19.80 16.68 1.71
N CYS A 55 -18.77 17.35 1.17
CA CYS A 55 -17.88 18.22 1.94
C CYS A 55 -18.35 19.70 1.96
N GLY A 56 -19.43 20.04 1.25
CA GLY A 56 -19.93 21.41 1.16
C GLY A 56 -18.95 22.40 0.54
N CYS A 57 -18.21 21.98 -0.50
CA CYS A 57 -17.21 22.82 -1.18
C CYS A 57 -17.34 22.75 -2.71
N SER A 58 -16.60 23.58 -3.44
CA SER A 58 -16.64 23.56 -4.91
C SER A 58 -15.83 22.39 -5.48
N GLN A 59 -16.17 21.92 -6.69
CA GLN A 59 -15.40 20.87 -7.37
C GLN A 59 -13.92 21.26 -7.57
N GLY A 60 -13.65 22.53 -7.89
CA GLY A 60 -12.28 23.06 -8.00
C GLY A 60 -11.53 22.97 -6.68
N SER A 61 -12.20 23.26 -5.56
CA SER A 61 -11.63 23.12 -4.22
C SER A 61 -11.31 21.67 -3.88
N VAL A 62 -12.15 20.70 -4.29
CA VAL A 62 -11.85 19.28 -4.11
C VAL A 62 -10.55 18.91 -4.82
N HIS A 63 -10.35 19.33 -6.07
CA HIS A 63 -9.09 19.08 -6.79
C HIS A 63 -7.91 19.72 -6.08
N GLU A 64 -7.96 21.04 -5.88
CA GLU A 64 -6.87 21.81 -5.32
C GLU A 64 -6.47 21.33 -3.92
N TRP A 65 -7.45 21.05 -3.05
CA TRP A 65 -7.20 20.60 -1.69
C TRP A 65 -6.69 19.16 -1.63
N THR A 66 -7.14 18.30 -2.56
CA THR A 66 -6.58 16.94 -2.70
C THR A 66 -5.13 17.01 -3.13
N ASP A 67 -4.82 17.76 -4.18
CA ASP A 67 -3.46 17.86 -4.72
C ASP A 67 -2.50 18.46 -3.69
N ARG A 68 -2.96 19.49 -2.95
CA ARG A 68 -2.21 20.06 -1.84
C ARG A 68 -1.99 19.07 -0.69
N THR A 69 -2.99 18.26 -0.37
CA THR A 69 -2.88 17.21 0.65
C THR A 69 -1.86 16.15 0.22
N ILE A 70 -1.90 15.70 -1.04
CA ILE A 70 -0.93 14.76 -1.62
C ILE A 70 0.49 15.34 -1.56
N ALA A 71 0.66 16.60 -1.98
CA ALA A 71 1.96 17.28 -1.95
C ALA A 71 2.52 17.41 -0.53
N GLY A 72 1.69 17.80 0.45
CA GLY A 72 2.11 17.90 1.85
C GLY A 72 2.45 16.53 2.44
N LEU A 73 1.69 15.48 2.11
CA LEU A 73 2.01 14.11 2.52
C LEU A 73 3.35 13.68 1.92
N TYR A 74 3.60 13.98 0.64
CA TYR A 74 4.85 13.64 -0.03
C TYR A 74 6.06 14.34 0.60
N GLU A 75 5.92 15.57 1.07
CA GLU A 75 6.95 16.28 1.83
C GLU A 75 7.28 15.59 3.16
N LEU A 76 6.29 14.96 3.80
CA LEU A 76 6.48 14.16 5.02
C LEU A 76 7.08 12.77 4.77
N ASN A 77 7.30 12.36 3.51
CA ASN A 77 7.74 11.01 3.14
C ASN A 77 9.04 10.60 3.86
N SER A 78 10.04 11.47 3.89
CA SER A 78 11.35 11.17 4.52
C SER A 78 11.28 10.94 6.03
N GLU A 79 10.24 11.48 6.69
CA GLU A 79 10.05 11.38 8.14
C GLU A 79 9.09 10.26 8.54
N VAL A 80 8.06 10.04 7.72
CA VAL A 80 6.96 9.10 8.03
C VAL A 80 7.23 7.72 7.46
N VAL A 81 7.75 7.65 6.23
CA VAL A 81 8.13 6.38 5.60
C VAL A 81 9.53 6.05 6.06
N THR A 82 9.61 5.54 7.28
CA THR A 82 10.81 4.85 7.74
C THR A 82 10.75 3.44 7.19
N PHE A 83 11.69 3.09 6.29
CA PHE A 83 11.95 1.69 5.99
C PHE A 83 12.15 0.94 7.32
N ALA A 84 11.68 -0.31 7.37
CA ALA A 84 11.79 -1.11 8.58
C ALA A 84 13.22 -1.00 9.14
N THR A 85 13.36 -0.64 10.42
CA THR A 85 14.65 -0.55 11.11
C THR A 85 15.45 -1.83 10.88
N GLU A 86 16.78 -1.77 10.91
CA GLU A 86 17.63 -2.95 10.70
C GLU A 86 17.17 -4.15 11.54
N ASP A 87 16.74 -3.93 12.78
CA ASP A 87 16.14 -4.98 13.64
C ASP A 87 14.81 -5.55 13.13
N LYS A 88 13.91 -4.72 12.58
CA LYS A 88 12.63 -5.18 12.04
C LYS A 88 12.81 -5.86 10.70
N CYS A 89 13.71 -5.33 9.86
CA CYS A 89 14.21 -6.00 8.67
C CYS A 89 14.80 -7.35 9.07
N ALA A 90 15.78 -7.41 9.97
CA ALA A 90 16.42 -8.64 10.44
C ALA A 90 15.41 -9.65 11.01
N LYS A 91 14.42 -9.22 11.79
CA LYS A 91 13.33 -10.08 12.26
C LYS A 91 12.45 -10.59 11.12
N ALA A 92 12.13 -9.76 10.14
CA ALA A 92 11.40 -10.16 8.95
C ALA A 92 12.24 -11.13 8.09
N LYS A 93 13.53 -10.84 7.84
CA LYS A 93 14.48 -11.72 7.13
C LYS A 93 14.60 -13.06 7.83
N ALA A 94 14.79 -13.06 9.15
CA ALA A 94 14.91 -14.28 9.95
C ALA A 94 13.60 -15.08 9.94
N TRP A 95 12.45 -14.41 10.02
CA TRP A 95 11.16 -15.07 9.89
C TRP A 95 10.95 -15.66 8.48
N VAL A 96 11.34 -14.94 7.44
CA VAL A 96 11.31 -15.42 6.05
C VAL A 96 12.25 -16.62 5.91
N ALA A 97 13.51 -16.50 6.32
CA ALA A 97 14.51 -17.56 6.24
C ALA A 97 14.14 -18.80 7.06
N ASP A 98 13.55 -18.65 8.25
CA ASP A 98 13.01 -19.76 9.05
C ASP A 98 11.87 -20.49 8.34
N LYS A 99 10.98 -19.74 7.67
CA LYS A 99 9.79 -20.32 7.02
C LYS A 99 10.08 -20.83 5.63
N SER A 100 11.07 -20.29 4.94
CA SER A 100 11.34 -20.55 3.53
C SER A 100 12.69 -21.20 3.24
N GLY A 101 13.67 -21.06 4.14
CA GLY A 101 15.04 -21.49 3.97
C GLY A 101 15.95 -20.54 3.19
N VAL A 102 15.58 -19.27 2.92
CA VAL A 102 16.31 -18.39 1.98
C VAL A 102 16.42 -16.92 2.45
N GLU A 103 17.56 -16.26 2.17
CA GLU A 103 18.06 -14.99 2.75
C GLU A 103 17.91 -13.65 1.93
N GLU A 104 16.81 -13.42 1.19
CA GLU A 104 16.34 -12.06 0.75
C GLU A 104 16.89 -11.31 -0.52
N CYS A 105 16.24 -10.16 -0.86
CA CYS A 105 15.75 -9.66 -2.19
C CYS A 105 15.96 -8.14 -2.50
N GLY A 106 15.90 -7.77 -3.80
CA GLY A 106 15.65 -6.42 -4.35
C GLY A 106 16.17 -6.13 -5.78
N ILE A 107 15.70 -6.80 -6.86
CA ILE A 107 16.56 -6.97 -8.07
C ILE A 107 15.94 -7.00 -9.51
N VAL A 108 14.65 -7.27 -9.72
CA VAL A 108 14.12 -7.92 -10.96
C VAL A 108 14.47 -7.29 -12.33
N VAL A 109 14.80 -6.00 -12.43
CA VAL A 109 15.09 -5.34 -13.73
C VAL A 109 16.55 -5.51 -14.20
N LYS A 110 17.51 -5.59 -13.27
CA LYS A 110 18.93 -5.85 -13.58
C LYS A 110 19.54 -6.77 -12.53
N PRO A 111 19.38 -8.09 -12.71
CA PRO A 111 19.80 -9.07 -11.74
C PRO A 111 21.23 -8.97 -11.26
N CYS A 112 22.14 -9.03 -12.22
CA CYS A 112 23.57 -8.96 -12.02
C CYS A 112 24.12 -7.63 -11.47
N LEU A 113 23.31 -6.56 -11.36
CA LEU A 113 23.75 -5.32 -10.71
C LEU A 113 23.46 -5.26 -9.22
N HIS A 114 22.57 -6.12 -8.72
CA HIS A 114 22.03 -6.01 -7.37
C HIS A 114 22.03 -7.36 -6.63
N LEU A 115 22.36 -8.45 -7.33
CA LEU A 115 22.26 -9.84 -6.88
C LEU A 115 23.61 -10.51 -7.15
N ASP A 116 24.29 -10.90 -6.09
CA ASP A 116 25.48 -11.74 -6.20
C ASP A 116 25.11 -13.13 -6.75
N GLU A 117 26.11 -13.85 -7.28
CA GLU A 117 25.94 -15.21 -7.78
C GLU A 117 25.31 -16.12 -6.72
N GLY A 118 24.16 -16.74 -7.05
CA GLY A 118 23.41 -17.61 -6.14
C GLY A 118 22.24 -16.96 -5.39
N LYS A 119 22.06 -15.62 -5.47
CA LYS A 119 20.90 -14.94 -4.87
C LYS A 119 19.73 -14.87 -5.87
N PHE A 120 18.48 -14.85 -5.39
CA PHE A 120 17.29 -14.79 -6.24
C PHE A 120 16.14 -14.01 -5.59
N VAL A 121 15.18 -13.60 -6.42
CA VAL A 121 13.98 -12.85 -6.02
C VAL A 121 12.74 -13.69 -6.20
N TRP A 122 11.84 -13.58 -5.24
CA TRP A 122 10.50 -14.11 -5.37
C TRP A 122 9.60 -13.22 -6.20
N VAL A 123 8.96 -13.83 -7.19
CA VAL A 123 8.12 -13.15 -8.16
C VAL A 123 6.77 -13.86 -8.29
N ASP A 124 5.77 -13.16 -8.78
CA ASP A 124 4.49 -13.79 -9.09
C ASP A 124 4.63 -14.76 -10.28
N ALA A 125 3.70 -15.71 -10.43
CA ALA A 125 3.73 -16.75 -11.45
C ALA A 125 3.90 -16.20 -12.88
N GLY A 126 3.45 -14.97 -13.12
CA GLY A 126 3.53 -14.29 -14.41
C GLY A 126 4.92 -13.79 -14.81
N TYR A 127 5.90 -13.73 -13.90
CA TYR A 127 7.22 -13.14 -14.18
C TYR A 127 8.26 -14.12 -14.76
N GLY A 128 7.89 -15.40 -14.92
CA GLY A 128 8.78 -16.43 -15.47
C GLY A 128 9.95 -16.81 -14.55
N TYR A 129 10.54 -17.98 -14.80
CA TYR A 129 11.69 -18.48 -14.04
C TYR A 129 13.00 -18.00 -14.69
N SER A 130 13.94 -17.56 -13.86
CA SER A 130 15.31 -17.28 -14.27
C SER A 130 16.28 -17.71 -13.16
N SER A 131 17.59 -17.64 -13.41
CA SER A 131 18.61 -17.84 -12.36
C SER A 131 18.49 -16.88 -11.18
N TYR A 132 17.64 -15.86 -11.30
CA TYR A 132 17.50 -14.76 -10.35
C TYR A 132 16.05 -14.50 -9.94
N THR A 133 15.08 -15.24 -10.49
CA THR A 133 13.65 -15.10 -10.20
C THR A 133 13.00 -16.46 -9.99
N VAL A 134 12.34 -16.62 -8.86
CA VAL A 134 11.63 -17.85 -8.49
C VAL A 134 10.20 -17.50 -8.14
N GLY A 135 9.26 -17.98 -8.94
CA GLY A 135 7.82 -17.89 -8.65
C GLY A 135 7.24 -19.20 -8.14
N PRO A 136 5.95 -19.22 -7.82
CA PRO A 136 5.26 -20.44 -7.40
C PRO A 136 5.19 -21.45 -8.56
N TYR A 137 5.48 -22.71 -8.25
CA TYR A 137 5.44 -23.83 -9.21
C TYR A 137 4.02 -24.20 -9.62
N SER A 138 3.84 -24.70 -10.84
CA SER A 138 2.53 -25.16 -11.30
C SER A 138 2.02 -26.35 -10.48
N ASN A 139 0.69 -26.46 -10.34
CA ASN A 139 0.06 -27.56 -9.59
C ASN A 139 0.51 -28.95 -10.09
N THR A 140 0.75 -29.10 -11.39
CA THR A 140 1.24 -30.34 -12.01
C THR A 140 2.67 -30.69 -11.60
N ALA A 141 3.53 -29.69 -11.36
CA ALA A 141 4.89 -29.90 -10.87
C ALA A 141 4.89 -30.19 -9.36
N VAL A 142 4.07 -29.45 -8.61
CA VAL A 142 3.86 -29.63 -7.17
C VAL A 142 3.35 -31.02 -6.83
N ALA A 143 2.40 -31.56 -7.59
CA ALA A 143 1.85 -32.90 -7.38
C ALA A 143 2.91 -34.02 -7.47
N LYS A 144 4.05 -33.75 -8.12
CA LYS A 144 5.12 -34.72 -8.36
C LYS A 144 6.29 -34.58 -7.38
N SER A 145 6.34 -33.52 -6.57
CA SER A 145 7.44 -33.27 -5.64
C SER A 145 6.95 -32.69 -4.33
N ARG A 146 7.27 -33.40 -3.24
CA ARG A 146 6.98 -32.96 -1.87
C ARG A 146 7.69 -31.65 -1.53
N ASP A 147 8.89 -31.44 -2.07
CA ASP A 147 9.68 -30.24 -1.81
C ASP A 147 9.08 -29.01 -2.52
N LEU A 148 8.59 -29.18 -3.75
CA LEU A 148 7.88 -28.12 -4.47
C LEU A 148 6.53 -27.78 -3.80
N HIS A 149 5.85 -28.78 -3.26
CA HIS A 149 4.66 -28.57 -2.44
C HIS A 149 4.97 -27.76 -1.17
N TYR A 150 6.04 -28.11 -0.46
CA TYR A 150 6.47 -27.37 0.72
C TYR A 150 6.89 -25.93 0.39
N PHE A 151 7.60 -25.74 -0.72
CA PHE A 151 7.98 -24.42 -1.23
C PHE A 151 6.75 -23.55 -1.52
N ASN A 152 5.80 -24.03 -2.35
CA ASN A 152 4.60 -23.27 -2.68
C ASN A 152 3.74 -22.97 -1.44
N TYR A 153 3.62 -23.93 -0.51
CA TYR A 153 2.93 -23.73 0.75
C TYR A 153 3.57 -22.59 1.57
N SER A 154 4.90 -22.57 1.66
CA SER A 154 5.63 -21.56 2.41
C SER A 154 5.57 -20.19 1.73
N PHE A 155 5.71 -20.15 0.40
CA PHE A 155 5.58 -18.96 -0.44
C PHE A 155 4.19 -18.32 -0.29
N SER A 156 3.13 -19.11 -0.40
CA SER A 156 1.75 -18.64 -0.24
C SER A 156 1.53 -17.97 1.11
N ARG A 157 2.03 -18.52 2.22
CA ARG A 157 1.90 -17.90 3.55
C ARG A 157 2.58 -16.54 3.67
N ILE A 158 3.64 -16.31 2.91
CA ILE A 158 4.36 -15.03 2.89
C ILE A 158 3.58 -14.03 2.02
N CYS A 159 3.09 -14.46 0.86
CA CYS A 159 2.20 -13.67 0.00
C CYS A 159 0.93 -13.25 0.73
N VAL A 160 0.26 -14.14 1.46
CA VAL A 160 -0.95 -13.83 2.24
C VAL A 160 -0.70 -12.69 3.23
N LYS A 161 0.46 -12.64 3.87
CA LYS A 161 0.81 -11.51 4.78
C LYS A 161 1.00 -10.19 4.03
N ALA A 162 1.64 -10.23 2.86
CA ALA A 162 1.79 -9.05 2.02
C ALA A 162 0.43 -8.56 1.48
N GLU A 163 -0.42 -9.51 1.06
CA GLU A 163 -1.80 -9.26 0.63
C GLU A 163 -2.63 -8.64 1.74
N HIS A 164 -2.54 -9.16 2.97
CA HIS A 164 -3.20 -8.55 4.13
C HIS A 164 -2.75 -7.11 4.38
N GLY A 165 -1.44 -6.82 4.28
CA GLY A 165 -0.92 -5.45 4.38
C GLY A 165 -1.47 -4.53 3.29
N ILE A 166 -1.52 -5.02 2.05
CA ILE A 166 -2.10 -4.28 0.91
C ILE A 166 -3.61 -4.09 1.08
N ALA A 167 -4.32 -5.10 1.55
CA ALA A 167 -5.75 -5.03 1.84
C ALA A 167 -6.03 -4.00 2.92
N TYR A 168 -5.20 -3.95 3.97
CA TYR A 168 -5.31 -2.96 5.03
C TYR A 168 -5.12 -1.53 4.50
N LEU A 169 -4.11 -1.34 3.63
CA LEU A 169 -3.89 -0.07 2.94
C LEU A 169 -5.10 0.33 2.06
N LYS A 170 -5.60 -0.58 1.22
CA LYS A 170 -6.72 -0.33 0.31
C LYS A 170 -8.05 -0.09 1.04
N ASN A 171 -8.30 -0.77 2.15
CA ASN A 171 -9.49 -0.55 2.97
C ASN A 171 -9.51 0.85 3.58
N ARG A 172 -8.33 1.37 3.96
CA ARG A 172 -8.18 2.74 4.45
C ARG A 172 -8.30 3.78 3.34
N PHE A 173 -7.69 3.51 2.19
CA PHE A 173 -7.67 4.39 1.03
C PHE A 173 -8.29 3.70 -0.17
N GLN A 174 -9.62 3.71 -0.21
CA GLN A 174 -10.39 3.00 -1.21
C GLN A 174 -10.14 3.49 -2.65
N CYS A 175 -9.56 4.68 -2.84
CA CYS A 175 -9.12 5.12 -4.16
C CYS A 175 -8.13 4.14 -4.83
N LEU A 176 -7.45 3.30 -4.04
CA LEU A 176 -6.54 2.25 -4.49
C LEU A 176 -7.24 0.95 -4.93
N MET A 177 -8.55 0.79 -4.68
CA MET A 177 -9.32 -0.38 -5.13
C MET A 177 -9.62 -0.33 -6.63
N GLY A 178 -9.59 0.86 -7.23
CA GLY A 178 -9.79 1.06 -8.65
C GLY A 178 -9.45 2.50 -8.99
N PHE A 179 -8.19 2.72 -9.38
CA PHE A 179 -7.73 4.04 -9.79
C PHE A 179 -8.53 4.50 -11.01
N ARG A 180 -9.19 5.66 -10.89
CA ARG A 180 -10.01 6.27 -11.96
C ARG A 180 -9.43 7.56 -12.50
N GLY A 181 -8.17 7.86 -12.17
CA GLY A 181 -7.45 8.93 -12.85
C GLY A 181 -7.12 8.54 -14.29
N ASN A 182 -6.79 9.54 -15.09
CA ASN A 182 -6.23 9.30 -16.41
C ASN A 182 -4.88 8.57 -16.27
N LEU A 183 -4.49 7.77 -17.25
CA LEU A 183 -3.17 7.14 -17.36
C LEU A 183 -2.64 7.21 -18.81
N TYR A 184 -3.12 8.17 -19.61
CA TYR A 184 -2.70 8.30 -21.00
C TYR A 184 -1.35 9.00 -21.16
N GLN A 185 -0.99 9.90 -20.24
CA GLN A 185 0.21 10.72 -20.32
C GLN A 185 1.19 10.41 -19.17
N GLU A 186 2.47 10.71 -19.39
CA GLU A 186 3.53 10.54 -18.38
C GLU A 186 3.20 11.34 -17.10
N GLU A 187 2.70 12.57 -17.25
CA GLU A 187 2.24 13.41 -16.14
C GLU A 187 1.11 12.75 -15.33
N ASP A 188 0.25 11.98 -15.99
CA ASP A 188 -0.83 11.26 -15.32
C ASP A 188 -0.30 10.07 -14.52
N HIS A 189 0.74 9.39 -15.02
CA HIS A 189 1.43 8.31 -14.31
C HIS A 189 2.12 8.85 -13.07
N GLU A 190 2.78 10.00 -13.16
CA GLU A 190 3.41 10.65 -12.01
C GLU A 190 2.37 11.02 -10.96
N LYS A 191 1.23 11.60 -11.35
CA LYS A 191 0.14 11.94 -10.41
C LYS A 191 -0.42 10.69 -9.74
N ALA A 192 -0.59 9.60 -10.48
CA ALA A 192 -1.01 8.31 -9.94
C ALA A 192 0.00 7.78 -8.91
N ALA A 193 1.30 7.84 -9.22
CA ALA A 193 2.37 7.42 -8.32
C ALA A 193 2.39 8.25 -7.02
N HIS A 194 2.32 9.58 -7.12
CA HIS A 194 2.26 10.46 -5.96
C HIS A 194 1.02 10.21 -5.10
N MET A 195 -0.13 9.91 -5.72
CA MET A 195 -1.35 9.54 -4.99
C MET A 195 -1.16 8.23 -4.21
N VAL A 196 -0.58 7.20 -4.84
CA VAL A 196 -0.28 5.92 -4.18
C VAL A 196 0.68 6.13 -3.02
N GLN A 197 1.75 6.90 -3.22
CA GLN A 197 2.72 7.22 -2.18
C GLN A 197 2.09 8.01 -1.04
N ALA A 198 1.26 9.02 -1.32
CA ALA A 198 0.53 9.78 -0.31
C ALA A 198 -0.40 8.87 0.53
N CYS A 199 -1.06 7.90 -0.09
CA CYS A 199 -1.86 6.91 0.64
C CYS A 199 -0.97 6.04 1.56
N ILE A 200 0.20 5.61 1.10
CA ILE A 200 1.16 4.85 1.91
C ILE A 200 1.66 5.68 3.09
N ILE A 201 2.02 6.94 2.86
CA ILE A 201 2.51 7.86 3.89
C ILE A 201 1.42 8.10 4.94
N ALA A 202 0.22 8.48 4.50
CA ALA A 202 -0.91 8.70 5.40
C ALA A 202 -1.30 7.40 6.14
N HIS A 203 -1.18 6.25 5.49
CA HIS A 203 -1.39 4.95 6.12
C HIS A 203 -0.39 4.70 7.22
N MET A 204 0.91 4.82 6.93
CA MET A 204 1.99 4.61 7.91
C MET A 204 1.84 5.55 9.10
N PHE A 205 1.57 6.84 8.84
CA PHE A 205 1.32 7.81 9.89
C PHE A 205 0.17 7.37 10.82
N ALA A 206 -0.98 7.01 10.22
CA ALA A 206 -2.15 6.59 10.98
C ALA A 206 -1.93 5.25 11.71
N SER A 207 -1.12 4.35 11.16
CA SER A 207 -0.79 3.05 11.76
C SER A 207 -0.07 3.14 13.09
N HIS A 208 0.54 4.28 13.43
CA HIS A 208 1.10 4.53 14.76
C HIS A 208 0.03 4.76 15.85
N TYR A 209 -1.20 5.07 15.45
CA TYR A 209 -2.32 5.38 16.34
C TYR A 209 -3.37 4.27 16.38
N ASP A 210 -3.26 3.29 15.48
CA ASP A 210 -4.20 2.18 15.42
C ASP A 210 -4.02 1.27 16.63
N ARG A 211 -5.13 0.87 17.25
CA ARG A 211 -5.09 -0.09 18.36
C ARG A 211 -4.84 -1.50 17.80
N PRO A 212 -4.09 -2.37 18.51
CA PRO A 212 -3.82 -3.74 18.05
C PRO A 212 -5.09 -4.53 17.72
N ASP A 213 -6.17 -4.29 18.48
CA ASP A 213 -7.47 -4.96 18.32
C ASP A 213 -8.17 -4.57 17.01
N GLU A 214 -8.09 -3.29 16.62
CA GLU A 214 -8.65 -2.77 15.38
C GLU A 214 -7.92 -3.37 14.18
N VAL A 215 -6.59 -3.39 14.21
CA VAL A 215 -5.76 -4.02 13.17
C VAL A 215 -6.09 -5.50 13.04
N ALA A 216 -6.25 -6.22 14.15
CA ALA A 216 -6.58 -7.65 14.14
C ALA A 216 -7.98 -7.94 13.57
N GLU A 217 -8.97 -7.10 13.85
CA GLU A 217 -10.32 -7.21 13.27
C GLU A 217 -10.28 -6.96 11.75
N TYR A 218 -9.53 -5.97 11.29
CA TYR A 218 -9.34 -5.70 9.86
C TYR A 218 -8.64 -6.84 9.12
N LEU A 219 -7.61 -7.42 9.72
CA LEU A 219 -6.89 -8.57 9.14
C LEU A 219 -7.80 -9.79 9.02
N LYS A 220 -8.64 -10.06 10.02
CA LYS A 220 -9.66 -11.13 9.97
C LYS A 220 -10.72 -10.89 8.89
N ALA A 221 -11.13 -9.65 8.67
CA ALA A 221 -12.08 -9.30 7.61
C ALA A 221 -11.47 -9.54 6.21
N SER A 222 -10.16 -9.29 6.03
CA SER A 222 -9.46 -9.60 4.78
C SER A 222 -9.24 -11.11 4.57
N GLU A 223 -9.01 -11.89 5.64
CA GLU A 223 -8.91 -13.35 5.57
C GLU A 223 -10.18 -13.93 4.92
N ASN A 224 -11.36 -13.52 5.39
CA ASN A 224 -12.66 -13.96 4.86
C ASN A 224 -12.89 -13.57 3.38
N LEU A 225 -12.35 -12.43 2.92
CA LEU A 225 -12.43 -12.00 1.51
C LEU A 225 -11.48 -12.82 0.63
N SER A 226 -10.25 -13.06 1.10
CA SER A 226 -9.26 -13.86 0.39
C SER A 226 -9.66 -15.34 0.30
N GLU A 227 -10.25 -15.93 1.34
CA GLU A 227 -10.76 -17.31 1.32
C GLU A 227 -11.93 -17.47 0.33
N ALA A 228 -12.81 -16.47 0.23
CA ALA A 228 -13.89 -16.46 -0.74
C ALA A 228 -13.38 -16.39 -2.20
N GLU A 229 -12.31 -15.64 -2.46
CA GLU A 229 -11.68 -15.54 -3.78
C GLU A 229 -10.82 -16.76 -4.14
N VAL A 230 -10.08 -17.34 -3.19
CA VAL A 230 -9.30 -18.57 -3.36
C VAL A 230 -10.21 -19.78 -3.62
N CYS A 231 -11.39 -19.84 -2.97
CA CYS A 231 -12.40 -20.85 -3.26
C CYS A 231 -13.05 -20.71 -4.65
N GLN A 232 -13.02 -19.52 -5.27
CA GLN A 232 -13.51 -19.30 -6.63
C GLN A 232 -12.43 -19.53 -7.69
N GLY A 233 -11.16 -19.25 -7.40
CA GLY A 233 -10.01 -19.56 -8.26
C GLY A 233 -9.62 -21.04 -8.33
N SER A 234 -10.21 -21.89 -7.47
CA SER A 234 -10.00 -23.35 -7.45
C SER A 234 -10.97 -24.12 -8.36
N ARG A 235 -11.80 -23.43 -9.15
CA ARG A 235 -12.67 -24.00 -10.19
C ARG A 235 -12.45 -23.29 -11.52
N ALA A 236 -11.28 -23.52 -12.12
CA ALA A 236 -11.06 -23.41 -13.56
C ALA A 236 -9.89 -24.32 -13.95
#